data_AF-X1QLR8-F1
#
_entry.id   AF-X1QLR8-F1
#
_cell.length_a   1.000
_cell.length_b   1.000
_cell.length_c   1.000
_cell.angle_alpha   90.00
_cell.angle_beta   90.00
_cell.angle_gamma   90.00
#
_symmetry.space_group_name_H-M   'P 1'
#
loop_
_entity.id
_entity.type
_entity.pdbx_description
1 polymer ?
#
loop_
_entity_poly.entity_id
_entity_poly.type
_entity_poly.pdbx_seq_one_letter_code
_entity_poly.pdbx_strand_id
1 'polypeptide(L)'
;MEFKEIVEEMEEKGEIERVKSKYFQYDQKKYLPCRRSDLRRLSAREVKHIDEVLARLSDKNANELTEYSHSDVPWRVHKDGEI
;
A
#
# COMPACT_ATOMS: atom_id res chain seq x y z
N MET A 1 12.36 -8.12 -9.42
CA MET A 1 11.41 -7.14 -9.94
C MET A 1 11.28 -6.07 -8.88
N GLU A 2 11.80 -4.90 -9.19
CA GLU A 2 11.71 -3.74 -8.31
C GLU A 2 10.33 -3.10 -8.43
N PHE A 3 9.82 -2.48 -7.36
CA PHE A 3 8.51 -1.81 -7.35
C PHE A 3 8.33 -0.85 -8.53
N LYS A 4 9.41 -0.14 -8.90
CA LYS A 4 9.42 0.80 -10.03
C LYS A 4 9.06 0.13 -11.36
N GLU A 5 9.63 -1.03 -11.66
CA GLU A 5 9.42 -1.75 -12.92
C GLU A 5 7.95 -2.18 -13.06
N ILE A 6 7.37 -2.71 -11.96
CA ILE A 6 5.98 -3.17 -11.92
C ILE A 6 5.02 -1.99 -12.13
N VAL A 7 5.28 -0.86 -11.47
CA VAL A 7 4.43 0.33 -11.59
C VAL A 7 4.48 0.90 -13.00
N GLU A 8 5.66 0.98 -13.61
CA GLU A 8 5.82 1.44 -14.99
C GLU A 8 5.05 0.53 -15.96
N GLU A 9 5.16 -0.78 -15.82
CA GLU A 9 4.40 -1.75 -16.62
C GLU A 9 2.87 -1.60 -16.43
N MET A 10 2.41 -1.37 -15.19
CA MET A 10 0.99 -1.17 -14.92
C MET A 10 0.46 0.17 -15.46
N GLU A 11 1.28 1.22 -15.47
CA GLU A 11 0.96 2.51 -16.09
C GLU A 11 0.86 2.37 -17.62
N GLU A 12 1.81 1.67 -18.25
CA GLU A 12 1.80 1.39 -19.69
C GLU A 12 0.56 0.58 -20.13
N LYS A 13 0.15 -0.38 -19.29
CA LYS A 13 -1.09 -1.16 -19.48
C LYS A 13 -2.37 -0.37 -19.18
N GLY A 14 -2.27 0.85 -18.66
CA GLY A 14 -3.41 1.67 -18.26
C GLY A 14 -4.17 1.08 -17.06
N GLU A 15 -3.53 0.26 -16.23
CA GLU A 15 -4.15 -0.32 -15.04
C GLU A 15 -4.18 0.65 -13.86
N ILE A 16 -3.20 1.56 -13.80
CA ILE A 16 -3.07 2.58 -12.75
C ILE A 16 -2.70 3.94 -13.34
N GLU A 17 -3.10 4.99 -12.64
CA GLU A 17 -2.73 6.38 -12.94
C GLU A 17 -1.95 6.98 -11.77
N ARG A 18 -0.81 7.60 -12.07
CA ARG A 18 0.01 8.29 -11.07
C ARG A 18 -0.41 9.74 -10.94
N VAL A 19 -0.97 10.06 -9.77
CA VAL A 19 -1.38 11.42 -9.41
C VAL A 19 -0.38 11.99 -8.41
N LYS A 20 0.15 13.18 -8.71
CA LYS A 20 0.93 13.97 -7.75
C LYS A 20 0.02 15.00 -7.11
N SER A 21 -0.10 14.97 -5.79
CA SER A 21 -0.90 15.93 -5.02
C SER A 21 -0.10 16.43 -3.83
N LYS A 22 -0.35 17.66 -3.39
CA LYS A 22 0.21 18.15 -2.13
C LYS A 22 -0.68 17.74 -0.97
N TYR A 23 -0.06 17.24 0.09
CA TYR A 23 -0.69 17.06 1.40
C TYR A 23 0.07 17.94 2.40
N PHE A 24 -0.55 19.04 2.81
CA PHE A 24 0.12 20.14 3.49
C PHE A 24 1.37 20.61 2.72
N GLN A 25 2.55 20.42 3.32
CA GLN A 25 3.85 20.81 2.75
C GLN A 25 4.56 19.67 2.00
N TYR A 26 3.96 18.47 1.95
CA TYR A 26 4.59 17.27 1.38
C TYR A 26 3.98 16.90 0.04
N ASP A 27 4.84 16.56 -0.93
CA ASP A 27 4.41 15.98 -2.20
C ASP A 27 4.05 14.51 -1.99
N GLN A 28 2.80 14.16 -2.28
CA GLN A 28 2.28 12.81 -2.21
C GLN A 28 2.12 12.25 -3.63
N LYS A 29 2.68 11.07 -3.86
CA LYS A 29 2.43 10.27 -5.06
C LYS A 29 1.33 9.26 -4.74
N LYS A 30 0.24 9.28 -5.50
CA LYS A 30 -0.86 8.33 -5.43
C LYS A 30 -0.89 7.50 -6.71
N TYR A 31 -1.16 6.22 -6.57
CA TYR A 31 -1.37 5.30 -7.70
C TYR A 31 -2.85 4.87 -7.65
N LEU A 32 -3.66 5.47 -8.51
CA LEU A 32 -5.10 5.22 -8.54
C LEU A 32 -5.40 4.11 -9.54
N PRO A 33 -6.19 3.09 -9.17
CA PRO A 33 -6.55 2.03 -10.10
C PRO A 33 -7.54 2.55 -11.16
N CYS A 34 -7.22 2.32 -12.43
CA CYS A 34 -8.08 2.63 -13.58
C CYS A 34 -9.03 1.48 -13.93
N ARG A 35 -8.87 0.32 -13.29
CA ARG A 35 -9.74 -0.86 -13.44
C ARG A 35 -10.42 -1.23 -12.13
N ARG A 36 -11.63 -1.77 -12.21
CA ARG A 36 -12.30 -2.36 -11.04
C ARG A 36 -11.57 -3.63 -10.62
N SER A 37 -11.48 -3.86 -9.32
CA SER A 37 -10.99 -5.12 -8.75
C SER A 37 -12.00 -6.24 -9.01
N ASP A 38 -11.50 -7.43 -9.32
CA ASP A 38 -12.33 -8.63 -9.41
C ASP A 38 -12.46 -9.28 -8.02
N LEU A 39 -13.50 -8.90 -7.29
CA LEU A 39 -13.75 -9.40 -5.93
C LEU A 39 -14.14 -10.88 -5.90
N ARG A 40 -14.49 -11.51 -7.03
CA ARG A 40 -14.79 -12.96 -7.08
C ARG A 40 -13.59 -13.83 -6.73
N ARG A 41 -12.38 -13.25 -6.77
CA ARG A 41 -11.14 -13.90 -6.37
C ARG A 41 -10.93 -13.95 -4.85
N LEU A 42 -11.79 -13.28 -4.09
CA LEU A 42 -11.74 -13.23 -2.63
C LEU A 42 -13.03 -13.83 -2.06
N SER A 43 -12.89 -14.63 -1.01
CA SER A 43 -14.02 -15.08 -0.22
C SER A 43 -14.60 -13.92 0.60
N ALA A 44 -15.87 -14.06 1.02
CA ALA A 44 -16.52 -13.07 1.88
C ALA A 44 -15.75 -12.85 3.20
N ARG A 45 -15.08 -13.88 3.71
CA ARG A 45 -14.25 -13.79 4.92
C ARG A 45 -12.99 -12.94 4.68
N GLU A 46 -12.34 -13.10 3.52
CA GLU A 46 -11.16 -12.31 3.15
C GLU A 46 -11.51 -10.85 2.91
N VAL A 47 -12.60 -10.57 2.20
CA VAL A 47 -13.09 -9.19 2.00
C VAL A 47 -13.38 -8.54 3.34
N LYS A 48 -14.13 -9.21 4.23
CA LYS A 48 -14.41 -8.71 5.58
C LYS A 48 -13.13 -8.42 6.36
N HIS A 49 -12.14 -9.31 6.29
CA HIS A 49 -10.87 -9.11 6.97
C HIS A 49 -10.12 -7.87 6.44
N ILE A 50 -10.11 -7.67 5.13
CA ILE A 50 -9.52 -6.49 4.50
C ILE A 50 -10.24 -5.23 4.98
N ASP A 51 -11.57 -5.22 4.96
CA ASP A 51 -12.38 -4.07 5.39
C ASP A 51 -12.14 -3.73 6.87
N GLU A 52 -12.06 -4.73 7.75
CA GLU A 52 -11.76 -4.55 9.17
C GLU A 52 -10.35 -3.95 9.39
N VAL A 53 -9.36 -4.40 8.62
CA VAL A 53 -7.99 -3.85 8.69
C VAL A 53 -7.96 -2.41 8.18
N LEU A 54 -8.63 -2.12 7.06
CA LEU A 54 -8.74 -0.76 6.53
C LEU A 54 -9.40 0.17 7.53
N ALA A 55 -10.54 -0.22 8.10
CA ALA A 55 -11.24 0.56 9.12
C ALA A 55 -10.39 0.80 10.38
N ARG A 56 -9.57 -0.18 10.79
CA ARG A 56 -8.70 -0.05 11.96
C ARG A 56 -7.52 0.91 11.72
N LEU A 57 -7.07 1.05 10.47
CA LEU A 57 -5.84 1.77 10.14
C LEU A 57 -6.09 3.09 9.39
N SER A 58 -7.30 3.36 8.92
CA SER A 58 -7.62 4.53 8.08
C SER A 58 -7.38 5.88 8.76
N ASP A 59 -7.47 5.94 10.09
CA ASP A 59 -7.30 7.18 10.85
C ASP A 59 -5.82 7.48 11.19
N LYS A 60 -4.90 6.56 10.89
CA LYS A 60 -3.48 6.69 11.23
C LYS A 60 -2.75 7.55 10.21
N ASN A 61 -1.85 8.39 10.70
CA ASN A 61 -0.95 9.14 9.85
C ASN A 61 0.29 8.32 9.42
N ALA A 62 1.09 8.87 8.51
CA ALA A 62 2.25 8.17 7.95
C ALA A 62 3.28 7.71 9.00
N ASN A 63 3.49 8.50 10.07
CA ASN A 63 4.44 8.13 11.12
C ASN A 63 3.89 6.96 11.95
N GLU A 64 2.62 7.01 12.35
CA GLU A 64 1.97 5.94 13.10
C GLU A 64 1.92 4.62 12.32
N LEU A 65 1.69 4.69 11.00
CA LEU A 65 1.72 3.52 10.12
C LEU A 65 3.15 2.96 9.97
N THR A 66 4.15 3.84 9.88
CA THR A 66 5.57 3.44 9.83
C THR A 66 5.96 2.72 11.11
N GLU A 67 5.68 3.32 12.28
CA GLU A 67 5.93 2.69 13.58
C GLU A 67 5.20 1.36 13.73
N TYR A 68 3.94 1.29 13.33
CA TYR A 68 3.16 0.04 13.35
C TYR A 68 3.84 -1.05 12.50
N SER A 69 4.27 -0.73 11.27
CA SER A 69 4.96 -1.70 10.39
C SER A 69 6.33 -2.14 10.91
N HIS A 70 7.04 -1.24 11.60
CA HIS A 70 8.39 -1.51 12.13
C HIS A 70 8.36 -2.11 13.56
N SER A 71 7.19 -2.21 14.18
CA SER A 71 7.02 -2.82 15.50
C SER A 71 6.95 -4.36 15.45
N ASP A 72 6.84 -4.94 14.25
CA ASP A 72 6.84 -6.38 14.05
C ASP A 72 8.18 -6.99 14.47
N VAL A 73 8.11 -8.03 15.32
CA VAL A 73 9.27 -8.65 15.98
C VAL A 73 10.38 -9.03 14.99
N PRO A 74 10.11 -9.64 13.81
CA PRO A 74 11.13 -9.92 12.81
C PRO A 74 11.92 -8.69 12.34
N TRP A 75 11.26 -7.53 12.20
CA TRP A 75 11.89 -6.27 11.77
C TRP A 75 12.80 -5.66 12.84
N ARG A 76 12.48 -5.85 14.12
CA ARG A 76 13.30 -5.33 15.23
C ARG A 76 14.57 -6.13 15.50
N VAL A 77 14.60 -7.41 15.13
CA VAL A 77 15.76 -8.29 15.35
C VAL A 77 16.67 -8.42 14.12
N HIS A 78 16.21 -7.94 12.97
CA HIS A 78 17.00 -8.00 11.75
C HIS A 78 18.13 -6.96 11.77
N LYS A 79 19.36 -7.39 11.50
CA LYS A 79 20.48 -6.46 11.33
C LYS A 79 20.39 -5.82 9.96
N ASP A 80 20.72 -4.53 9.89
CA ASP A 80 20.74 -3.77 8.66
C ASP A 80 21.62 -4.49 7.61
N GLY A 81 21.01 -5.03 6.54
CA GLY A 81 21.71 -5.69 5.43
C GLY A 81 21.67 -7.22 5.36
N GLU A 82 20.98 -7.94 6.24
CA GLU A 82 20.67 -9.36 5.98
C GLU A 82 19.42 -9.49 5.10
N ILE A 83 19.30 -10.54 4.29
CA ILE A 83 18.11 -10.85 3.48
C ILE A 83 17.41 -12.06 4.10
#